data_AF-A0A8S9GYA8-F1
#
_entry.id   AF-A0A8S9GYA8-F1
#
_cell.length_a   1.000
_cell.length_b   1.000
_cell.length_c   1.000
_cell.angle_alpha   90.00
_cell.angle_beta   90.00
_cell.angle_gamma   90.00
#
_symmetry.space_group_name_H-M   'P 1'
#
loop_
_entity.id
_entity.type
_entity.pdbx_description
1 polymer ?
#
loop_
_entity_poly.entity_id
_entity_poly.type
_entity_poly.pdbx_seq_one_letter_code
_entity_poly.pdbx_strand_id
1 'polypeptide(L)'
;MLEKISDLGPEDSGRNIVEIIFKSSWLKKDSPICKIERILKVHNNQRTIQRFEGCRDAVKGRALQTTRKDARCAADGNELLRFHCTTLTCSLGSRGSSSLCANLPICGVCNVIRHGFQGNSGVGGVTATASYGVRTTASSGRADDLLTCSDDVRRVMLVCRVIAGRVKRVDLPADSTAEEKKSPVEDNAAVCGVFDSEAINAGVYSSLEELVIFNRRAILPCFVVIYNVLES
;
A
#
# COMPACT_ATOMS: atom_id res chain seq x y z
N MET A 1 -3.01 -29.51 2.26
CA MET A 1 -3.04 -28.28 1.44
C MET A 1 -2.77 -27.14 2.39
N LEU A 2 -1.66 -26.40 2.26
CA LEU A 2 -1.40 -25.26 3.15
C LEU A 2 -2.39 -24.14 2.82
N GLU A 3 -3.16 -23.70 3.81
CA GLU A 3 -4.11 -22.61 3.63
C GLU A 3 -3.37 -21.31 3.33
N LYS A 4 -3.76 -20.61 2.26
CA LYS A 4 -3.17 -19.31 1.92
C LYS A 4 -3.62 -18.18 2.86
N ILE A 5 -4.68 -18.39 3.64
CA ILE A 5 -5.26 -17.40 4.54
C ILE A 5 -5.81 -18.11 5.78
N SER A 6 -5.68 -17.49 6.96
CA SER A 6 -6.34 -17.93 8.20
C SER A 6 -6.99 -16.76 8.93
N ASP A 7 -8.14 -16.99 9.59
CA ASP A 7 -8.78 -15.97 10.44
C ASP A 7 -7.97 -15.74 11.72
N LEU A 8 -7.88 -14.50 12.17
CA LEU A 8 -7.28 -14.16 13.45
C LEU A 8 -8.38 -14.00 14.50
N GLY A 9 -8.35 -14.89 15.50
CA GLY A 9 -9.28 -14.86 16.63
C GLY A 9 -9.13 -13.59 17.48
N PRO A 10 -10.14 -13.24 18.30
CA PRO A 10 -10.12 -12.06 19.16
C PRO A 10 -8.93 -12.01 20.13
N GLU A 11 -8.42 -13.17 20.55
CA GLU A 11 -7.28 -13.28 21.46
C GLU A 11 -5.91 -13.18 20.76
N ASP A 12 -5.88 -13.11 19.43
CA ASP A 12 -4.63 -13.03 18.67
C ASP A 12 -4.02 -11.62 18.79
N SER A 13 -2.78 -11.52 19.30
CA SER A 13 -2.10 -10.23 19.45
C SER A 13 -1.87 -9.51 18.11
N GLY A 14 -1.68 -10.26 17.03
CA GLY A 14 -1.59 -9.73 15.68
C GLY A 14 -2.89 -9.08 15.21
N ARG A 15 -4.05 -9.65 15.57
CA ARG A 15 -5.35 -9.00 15.33
C ARG A 15 -5.42 -7.64 16.01
N ASN A 16 -5.09 -7.56 17.30
CA ASN A 16 -5.16 -6.33 18.08
C ASN A 16 -4.26 -5.23 17.49
N ILE A 17 -3.03 -5.59 17.09
CA ILE A 17 -2.10 -4.65 16.46
C ILE A 17 -2.66 -4.11 15.14
N VAL A 18 -3.15 -4.99 14.27
CA VAL A 18 -3.70 -4.59 12.96
C VAL A 18 -4.96 -3.73 13.13
N GLU A 19 -5.80 -4.07 14.09
CA GLU A 19 -6.99 -3.29 14.44
C GLU A 19 -6.64 -1.88 14.92
N ILE A 20 -5.65 -1.74 15.82
CA ILE A 20 -5.16 -0.44 16.29
C ILE A 20 -4.65 0.38 15.11
N ILE A 21 -3.75 -0.19 14.29
CA ILE A 21 -3.15 0.52 13.15
C ILE A 21 -4.21 0.96 12.14
N PHE A 22 -5.18 0.09 11.85
CA PHE A 22 -6.26 0.40 10.93
C PHE A 22 -7.16 1.52 11.47
N LYS A 23 -7.58 1.45 12.74
CA LYS A 23 -8.46 2.45 13.36
C LYS A 23 -7.76 3.79 13.61
N SER A 24 -6.52 3.78 14.10
CA SER A 24 -5.76 5.01 14.39
C SER A 24 -5.41 5.79 13.12
N SER A 25 -5.38 5.12 11.98
CA SER A 25 -5.16 5.74 10.66
C SER A 25 -6.45 5.99 9.88
N TRP A 26 -7.62 5.74 10.49
CA TRP A 26 -8.93 6.10 9.92
C TRP A 26 -9.26 7.56 10.24
N LEU A 27 -8.40 8.50 9.81
CA LEU A 27 -8.43 9.93 10.18
C LEU A 27 -9.46 10.75 9.39
N LYS A 28 -10.68 10.24 9.23
CA LYS A 28 -11.73 10.95 8.52
C LYS A 28 -12.55 11.80 9.51
N LYS A 29 -12.33 13.13 9.49
CA LYS A 29 -12.89 14.09 10.47
C LYS A 29 -14.41 14.04 10.63
N ASP A 30 -15.14 13.72 9.56
CA ASP A 30 -16.61 13.74 9.53
C ASP A 30 -17.21 12.42 9.04
N SER A 31 -16.42 11.33 9.00
CA SER A 31 -16.90 10.11 8.38
C SER A 31 -17.50 9.10 9.35
N PRO A 32 -18.45 8.30 8.86
CA PRO A 32 -19.01 7.14 9.54
C PRO A 32 -18.00 6.27 10.29
N ILE A 33 -18.45 5.70 11.41
CA ILE A 33 -17.67 4.77 12.23
C ILE A 33 -17.33 3.55 11.37
N CYS A 34 -16.03 3.24 11.27
CA CYS A 34 -15.58 2.04 10.59
C CYS A 34 -15.58 0.84 11.55
N LYS A 35 -16.39 -0.17 11.22
CA LYS A 35 -16.50 -1.41 11.99
C LYS A 35 -15.73 -2.53 11.29
N ILE A 36 -14.67 -3.01 11.94
CA ILE A 36 -13.95 -4.21 11.51
C ILE A 36 -14.80 -5.44 11.82
N GLU A 37 -15.02 -6.29 10.83
CA GLU A 37 -15.68 -7.58 11.01
C GLU A 37 -14.68 -8.71 11.25
N ARG A 38 -13.63 -8.76 10.42
CA ARG A 38 -12.64 -9.86 10.39
C ARG A 38 -11.28 -9.32 10.04
N ILE A 39 -10.24 -9.93 10.60
CA ILE A 39 -8.86 -9.73 10.18
C ILE A 39 -8.28 -11.09 9.85
N LEU A 40 -7.86 -11.27 8.60
CA LEU A 40 -7.31 -12.52 8.11
C LEU A 40 -5.80 -12.36 7.88
N LYS A 41 -5.00 -13.33 8.29
CA LYS A 41 -3.57 -13.40 8.00
C LYS A 41 -3.34 -14.06 6.65
N VAL A 42 -2.48 -13.46 5.83
CA VAL A 42 -2.07 -14.01 4.53
C VAL A 42 -0.79 -14.82 4.68
N HIS A 43 -0.85 -16.09 4.29
CA HIS A 43 0.28 -17.00 4.27
C HIS A 43 0.92 -16.99 2.89
N ASN A 44 2.02 -16.24 2.77
CA ASN A 44 2.79 -16.16 1.54
C ASN A 44 3.70 -17.38 1.42
N ASN A 45 3.81 -17.95 0.21
CA ASN A 45 4.73 -19.04 -0.05
C ASN A 45 6.19 -18.56 -0.08
N GLN A 46 7.14 -19.49 0.07
CA GLN A 46 8.57 -19.18 0.10
C GLN A 46 9.04 -18.39 -1.12
N ARG A 47 8.50 -18.70 -2.31
CA ARG A 47 8.85 -18.00 -3.56
C ARG A 47 8.45 -16.52 -3.52
N THR A 48 7.27 -16.19 -3.00
CA THR A 48 6.82 -14.79 -2.87
C THR A 48 7.66 -14.04 -1.85
N ILE A 49 7.95 -14.66 -0.70
CA ILE A 49 8.79 -14.07 0.35
C ILE A 49 10.19 -13.79 -0.20
N GLN A 50 10.85 -14.76 -0.83
CA GLN A 50 12.18 -14.59 -1.43
C GLN A 50 12.23 -13.49 -2.48
N ARG A 51 11.17 -13.33 -3.28
CA ARG A 51 11.09 -12.23 -4.26
C ARG A 51 11.00 -10.86 -3.57
N PHE A 52 10.23 -10.76 -2.50
CA PHE A 52 10.13 -9.54 -1.71
C PHE A 52 11.46 -9.19 -1.03
N GLU A 53 12.11 -10.17 -0.39
CA GLU A 53 13.41 -10.00 0.25
C GLU A 53 14.51 -9.66 -0.77
N GLY A 54 14.51 -10.29 -1.94
CA GLY A 54 15.41 -9.93 -3.02
C GLY A 54 15.21 -8.50 -3.53
N CYS A 55 13.99 -7.97 -3.51
CA CYS A 55 13.75 -6.55 -3.81
C CYS A 55 14.35 -5.64 -2.74
N ARG A 56 14.19 -5.99 -1.46
CA ARG A 56 14.80 -5.29 -0.33
C ARG A 56 16.32 -5.25 -0.43
N ASP A 57 16.94 -6.40 -0.67
CA ASP A 57 18.39 -6.52 -0.75
C ASP A 57 18.96 -5.77 -1.96
N ALA A 58 18.24 -5.77 -3.09
CA ALA A 58 18.62 -4.99 -4.25
C ALA A 58 18.58 -3.47 -3.98
N VAL A 59 17.57 -2.98 -3.25
CA VAL A 59 17.50 -1.58 -2.82
C VAL A 59 18.66 -1.25 -1.88
N LYS A 60 18.91 -2.09 -0.87
CA LYS A 60 20.03 -1.90 0.07
C LYS A 60 21.39 -1.88 -0.64
N GLY A 61 21.61 -2.81 -1.57
CA GLY A 61 22.83 -2.86 -2.38
C GLY A 61 23.05 -1.58 -3.20
N ARG A 62 21.99 -1.07 -3.85
CA ARG A 62 22.05 0.22 -4.57
C ARG A 62 22.30 1.40 -3.62
N ALA A 63 21.69 1.39 -2.43
CA ALA A 63 21.83 2.46 -1.45
C ALA A 63 23.25 2.56 -0.86
N LEU A 64 23.95 1.43 -0.71
CA LEU A 64 25.34 1.41 -0.25
C LEU A 64 26.35 1.88 -1.29
N GLN A 65 26.01 1.77 -2.58
CA GLN A 65 26.87 2.18 -3.70
C GLN A 65 26.72 3.67 -4.06
N THR A 66 25.69 4.35 -3.57
CA THR A 66 25.49 5.78 -3.84
C THR A 66 26.22 6.65 -2.83
N THR A 67 26.71 7.80 -3.29
CA THR A 67 27.33 8.82 -2.44
C THR A 67 26.34 9.49 -1.49
N ARG A 68 25.04 9.48 -1.84
CA ARG A 68 23.94 9.94 -0.96
C ARG A 68 23.45 8.79 -0.11
N LYS A 69 23.89 8.75 1.16
CA LYS A 69 23.47 7.75 2.14
C LYS A 69 22.02 7.96 2.56
N ASP A 70 21.08 7.36 1.85
CA ASP A 70 19.73 7.17 2.37
C ASP A 70 19.78 6.06 3.43
N ALA A 71 19.85 6.46 4.69
CA ALA A 71 20.03 5.57 5.84
C ALA A 71 18.94 4.51 5.93
N ARG A 72 17.69 4.85 5.57
CA ARG A 72 16.57 3.89 5.59
C ARG A 72 16.69 2.91 4.42
N CYS A 73 16.97 3.38 3.21
CA CYS A 73 17.20 2.50 2.07
C CYS A 73 18.36 1.50 2.33
N ALA A 74 19.44 1.94 3.00
CA ALA A 74 20.58 1.07 3.31
C ALA A 74 20.29 0.08 4.45
N ALA A 75 19.46 0.45 5.43
CA ALA A 75 19.15 -0.40 6.58
C ALA A 75 18.14 -1.51 6.24
N ASP A 76 16.97 -1.11 5.75
CA ASP A 76 15.80 -2.00 5.57
C ASP A 76 15.16 -1.90 4.18
N GLY A 77 15.77 -1.16 3.25
CA GLY A 77 15.17 -0.92 1.92
C GLY A 77 14.09 0.16 1.94
N ASN A 78 14.03 0.99 2.99
CA ASN A 78 12.94 1.92 3.25
C ASN A 78 11.60 1.16 3.32
N GLU A 79 11.57 0.16 4.18
CA GLU A 79 10.39 -0.68 4.37
C GLU A 79 9.30 0.10 5.12
N LEU A 80 8.08 0.09 4.58
CA LEU A 80 6.93 0.78 5.12
C LEU A 80 5.74 -0.18 5.26
N LEU A 81 4.95 0.01 6.30
CA LEU A 81 3.61 -0.53 6.37
C LEU A 81 2.67 0.36 5.55
N ARG A 82 1.90 -0.24 4.65
CA ARG A 82 1.01 0.50 3.74
C ARG A 82 -0.35 -0.18 3.61
N PHE A 83 -1.36 0.60 3.28
CA PHE A 83 -2.70 0.13 2.97
C PHE A 83 -2.95 0.10 1.46
N HIS A 84 -3.75 -0.86 1.03
CA HIS A 84 -4.28 -0.95 -0.33
C HIS A 84 -5.73 -1.42 -0.28
N CYS A 85 -6.66 -0.55 -0.65
CA CYS A 85 -8.08 -0.88 -0.71
C CYS A 85 -8.40 -1.60 -2.02
N THR A 86 -9.24 -2.63 -1.94
CA THR A 86 -9.71 -3.39 -3.11
C THR A 86 -11.11 -3.96 -2.86
N THR A 87 -11.67 -4.64 -3.86
CA THR A 87 -13.03 -5.18 -3.81
C THR A 87 -13.07 -6.63 -3.33
N LEU A 88 -14.18 -6.97 -2.65
CA LEU A 88 -14.53 -8.32 -2.24
C LEU A 88 -15.88 -8.69 -2.82
N THR A 89 -15.89 -9.62 -3.78
CA THR A 89 -17.10 -10.08 -4.50
C THR A 89 -17.40 -11.56 -4.24
N CYS A 90 -16.83 -12.14 -3.19
CA CYS A 90 -17.05 -13.52 -2.79
C CYS A 90 -17.29 -13.65 -1.28
N SER A 91 -17.49 -14.87 -0.81
CA SER A 91 -17.82 -15.20 0.57
C SER A 91 -16.63 -15.23 1.54
N LEU A 92 -15.44 -14.73 1.15
CA LEU A 92 -14.27 -14.66 2.03
C LEU A 92 -14.62 -13.88 3.32
N GLY A 93 -14.30 -14.47 4.47
CA GLY A 93 -14.61 -13.94 5.80
C GLY A 93 -16.06 -14.13 6.27
N SER A 94 -16.98 -14.55 5.38
CA SER A 94 -18.35 -14.89 5.78
C SER A 94 -18.40 -16.31 6.36
N ARG A 95 -19.18 -16.48 7.45
CA ARG A 95 -19.38 -17.79 8.13
C ARG A 95 -18.07 -18.55 8.44
N GLY A 96 -16.96 -17.84 8.69
CA GLY A 96 -15.66 -18.45 8.95
C GLY A 96 -14.90 -18.94 7.71
N SER A 97 -15.36 -18.64 6.49
CA SER A 97 -14.65 -19.03 5.27
C SER A 97 -13.34 -18.27 5.10
N SER A 98 -12.22 -18.98 5.07
CA SER A 98 -10.88 -18.49 4.71
C SER A 98 -10.46 -18.88 3.28
N SER A 99 -11.39 -19.46 2.50
CA SER A 99 -11.10 -19.95 1.15
C SER A 99 -11.18 -18.85 0.11
N LEU A 100 -10.10 -18.70 -0.66
CA LEU A 100 -10.06 -17.80 -1.81
C LEU A 100 -10.96 -18.35 -2.95
N CYS A 101 -11.70 -17.49 -3.65
CA CYS A 101 -12.52 -17.91 -4.80
C CYS A 101 -11.73 -17.99 -6.12
N ALA A 102 -12.24 -18.77 -7.09
CA ALA A 102 -11.70 -18.82 -8.46
C ALA A 102 -12.23 -17.74 -9.42
N ASN A 103 -13.18 -16.90 -8.97
CA ASN A 103 -13.80 -15.85 -9.77
C ASN A 103 -12.85 -14.66 -9.97
N LEU A 104 -11.93 -14.84 -10.92
CA LEU A 104 -10.88 -13.89 -11.28
C LEU A 104 -11.16 -13.34 -12.68
N PRO A 105 -10.88 -12.05 -12.95
CA PRO A 105 -10.30 -11.04 -12.05
C PRO A 105 -11.33 -10.31 -11.16
N ILE A 106 -12.60 -10.74 -11.15
CA ILE A 106 -13.73 -10.02 -10.53
C ILE A 106 -13.54 -9.78 -9.02
N CYS A 107 -12.98 -10.74 -8.28
CA CYS A 107 -12.67 -10.53 -6.86
C CYS A 107 -11.26 -9.97 -6.69
N GLY A 108 -11.17 -8.66 -6.40
CA GLY A 108 -9.91 -7.94 -6.25
C GLY A 108 -8.97 -8.55 -5.22
N VAL A 109 -9.46 -8.79 -3.99
CA VAL A 109 -8.63 -9.38 -2.91
C VAL A 109 -8.14 -10.79 -3.24
N CYS A 110 -8.99 -11.65 -3.82
CA CYS A 110 -8.59 -12.99 -4.19
C CYS A 110 -7.57 -12.97 -5.33
N ASN A 111 -7.71 -12.04 -6.28
CA ASN A 111 -6.76 -11.84 -7.36
C ASN A 111 -5.38 -11.45 -6.83
N VAL A 112 -5.31 -10.46 -5.93
CA VAL A 112 -4.05 -10.01 -5.33
C VAL A 112 -3.37 -11.13 -4.54
N ILE A 113 -4.10 -11.87 -3.70
CA ILE A 113 -3.49 -12.92 -2.86
C ILE A 113 -3.06 -14.14 -3.69
N ARG A 114 -3.75 -14.43 -4.81
CA ARG A 114 -3.40 -15.56 -5.67
C ARG A 114 -2.27 -15.26 -6.64
N HIS A 115 -2.33 -14.09 -7.30
CA HIS A 115 -1.51 -13.75 -8.45
C HIS A 115 -0.58 -12.56 -8.20
N GLY A 116 -0.70 -11.90 -7.05
CA GLY A 116 0.01 -10.67 -6.73
C GLY A 116 -0.70 -9.43 -7.26
N PHE A 117 -0.14 -8.26 -6.94
CA PHE A 117 -0.67 -6.99 -7.40
C PHE A 117 -0.54 -6.88 -8.92
N GLN A 118 -1.63 -6.48 -9.56
CA GLN A 118 -1.63 -6.08 -10.97
C GLN A 118 -1.44 -4.57 -11.03
N GLY A 119 -0.67 -4.10 -12.02
CA GLY A 119 -0.59 -2.69 -12.34
C GLY A 119 -1.87 -2.31 -13.07
N ASN A 120 -2.32 -1.07 -12.90
CA ASN A 120 -3.60 -0.62 -13.40
C ASN A 120 -3.60 -0.58 -14.94
N SER A 121 -3.93 -1.69 -15.59
CA SER A 121 -4.43 -1.71 -16.96
C SER A 121 -5.93 -1.49 -16.84
N GLY A 122 -6.33 -0.23 -16.99
CA GLY A 122 -7.62 0.28 -16.51
C GLY A 122 -8.86 -0.50 -16.95
N VAL A 123 -9.80 -0.56 -16.01
CA VAL A 123 -11.23 -0.71 -16.32
C VAL A 123 -11.99 0.26 -15.40
N GLY A 124 -12.38 1.41 -15.96
CA GLY A 124 -13.41 2.31 -15.41
C GLY A 124 -12.91 3.47 -14.54
N GLY A 125 -13.08 4.71 -15.02
CA GLY A 125 -13.05 5.92 -14.21
C GLY A 125 -12.07 6.98 -14.68
N VAL A 126 -12.61 8.11 -15.16
CA VAL A 126 -11.91 9.25 -15.78
C VAL A 126 -11.07 10.00 -14.74
N THR A 127 -9.78 9.68 -14.67
CA THR A 127 -8.60 10.54 -14.34
C THR A 127 -7.33 9.66 -14.36
N ALA A 128 -7.16 8.89 -15.43
CA ALA A 128 -6.05 7.97 -15.56
C ALA A 128 -4.83 8.67 -16.19
N THR A 129 -3.99 9.30 -15.37
CA THR A 129 -2.56 9.14 -15.64
C THR A 129 -2.29 7.65 -15.47
N ALA A 130 -1.98 6.95 -16.56
CA ALA A 130 -1.71 5.52 -16.55
C ALA A 130 -0.50 5.22 -15.65
N SER A 131 -0.74 5.07 -14.35
CA SER A 131 0.34 4.82 -13.40
C SER A 131 0.79 3.37 -13.59
N TYR A 132 1.98 3.17 -14.13
CA TYR A 132 2.62 1.87 -14.34
C TYR A 132 2.90 1.08 -13.03
N GLY A 133 2.43 1.56 -11.88
CA GLY A 133 2.67 0.99 -10.56
C GLY A 133 1.40 0.73 -9.76
N VAL A 134 1.61 0.28 -8.53
CA VAL A 134 0.55 -0.01 -7.56
C VAL A 134 0.51 1.12 -6.55
N ARG A 135 -0.66 1.75 -6.40
CA ARG A 135 -0.87 2.81 -5.40
C ARG A 135 -1.10 2.20 -4.02
N THR A 136 -0.40 2.74 -3.02
CA THR A 136 -0.51 2.36 -1.60
C THR A 136 -0.51 3.60 -0.73
N THR A 137 -1.24 3.57 0.39
CA THR A 137 -1.35 4.72 1.29
C THR A 137 -0.75 4.48 2.67
N ALA A 138 -0.44 5.55 3.40
CA ALA A 138 -0.05 5.47 4.81
C ALA A 138 -1.28 5.33 5.73
N SER A 139 -2.44 5.88 5.33
CA SER A 139 -3.66 5.84 6.11
C SER A 139 -4.76 4.96 5.50
N SER A 140 -5.49 4.24 6.36
CA SER A 140 -6.61 3.39 5.94
C SER A 140 -7.78 4.21 5.38
N GLY A 141 -8.05 5.40 5.96
CA GLY A 141 -9.07 6.32 5.46
C GLY A 141 -8.79 6.79 4.03
N ARG A 142 -7.53 7.15 3.72
CA ARG A 142 -7.16 7.57 2.37
C ARG A 142 -7.20 6.41 1.36
N ALA A 143 -6.81 5.20 1.78
CA ALA A 143 -6.95 4.03 0.91
C ALA A 143 -8.41 3.78 0.51
N ASP A 144 -9.33 3.97 1.46
CA ASP A 144 -10.77 3.84 1.22
C ASP A 144 -11.29 4.90 0.25
N ASP A 145 -10.90 6.18 0.43
CA ASP A 145 -11.31 7.29 -0.46
C ASP A 145 -10.86 7.12 -1.92
N LEU A 146 -9.70 6.50 -2.13
CA LEU A 146 -9.12 6.31 -3.47
C LEU A 146 -9.82 5.21 -4.27
N LEU A 147 -10.54 4.28 -3.63
CA LEU A 147 -11.25 3.23 -4.33
C LEU A 147 -12.65 3.71 -4.73
N THR A 148 -12.78 4.18 -5.97
CA THR A 148 -14.09 4.45 -6.57
C THR A 148 -14.73 3.14 -7.03
N CYS A 149 -15.74 2.67 -6.31
CA CYS A 149 -16.59 1.56 -6.73
C CYS A 149 -18.05 1.87 -6.36
N SER A 150 -19.00 1.20 -7.02
CA SER A 150 -20.42 1.25 -6.65
C SER A 150 -20.59 0.90 -5.16
N ASP A 151 -21.56 1.55 -4.51
CA ASP A 151 -21.86 1.37 -3.09
C ASP A 151 -22.28 -0.06 -2.74
N ASP A 152 -22.78 -0.82 -3.72
CA ASP A 152 -23.16 -2.22 -3.59
C ASP A 152 -21.94 -3.16 -3.50
N VAL A 153 -20.75 -2.67 -3.88
CA VAL A 153 -19.53 -3.47 -3.89
C VAL A 153 -18.83 -3.38 -2.55
N ARG A 154 -18.74 -4.53 -1.88
CA ARG A 154 -18.04 -4.64 -0.62
C ARG A 154 -16.55 -4.36 -0.77
N ARG A 155 -16.02 -3.50 0.09
CA ARG A 155 -14.60 -3.11 0.14
C ARG A 155 -13.85 -3.91 1.21
N VAL A 156 -12.57 -4.10 0.97
CA VAL A 156 -11.64 -4.72 1.91
C VAL A 156 -10.28 -4.05 1.85
N MET A 157 -9.57 -4.05 2.97
CA MET A 157 -8.26 -3.43 3.08
C MET A 157 -7.17 -4.49 3.14
N LEU A 158 -6.15 -4.35 2.31
CA LEU A 158 -4.90 -5.09 2.47
C LEU A 158 -3.91 -4.26 3.30
N VAL A 159 -3.36 -4.86 4.33
CA VAL A 159 -2.21 -4.32 5.08
C VAL A 159 -0.96 -4.98 4.56
N CYS A 160 -0.07 -4.18 3.98
CA CYS A 160 1.07 -4.65 3.21
C CYS A 160 2.39 -4.15 3.81
N ARG A 161 3.41 -4.99 3.76
CA ARG A 161 4.81 -4.55 3.86
C ARG A 161 5.26 -4.11 2.48
N VAL A 162 5.88 -2.95 2.37
CA VAL A 162 6.28 -2.35 1.10
C VAL A 162 7.73 -1.89 1.16
N ILE A 163 8.55 -2.33 0.21
CA ILE A 163 9.89 -1.77 -0.01
C ILE A 163 9.73 -0.53 -0.88
N ALA A 164 9.71 0.65 -0.25
CA ALA A 164 9.52 1.91 -0.99
C ALA A 164 10.80 2.34 -1.72
N GLY A 165 11.97 1.89 -1.26
CA GLY A 165 13.27 2.28 -1.78
C GLY A 165 13.41 3.79 -1.92
N ARG A 166 14.09 4.21 -3.00
CA ARG A 166 14.26 5.63 -3.29
C ARG A 166 12.97 6.20 -3.86
N VAL A 167 12.39 7.14 -3.13
CA VAL A 167 11.12 7.79 -3.47
C VAL A 167 11.39 9.03 -4.33
N LYS A 168 10.82 9.08 -5.54
CA LYS A 168 10.72 10.29 -6.34
C LYS A 168 9.65 11.19 -5.71
N ARG A 169 10.02 12.43 -5.37
CA ARG A 169 9.08 13.47 -4.95
C ARG A 169 8.92 14.44 -6.11
N VAL A 170 7.68 14.65 -6.55
CA VAL A 170 7.37 15.65 -7.56
C VAL A 170 6.96 16.90 -6.79
N ASP A 171 7.87 17.88 -6.72
CA ASP A 171 7.53 19.19 -6.21
C ASP A 171 6.64 19.87 -7.25
N LEU A 172 5.40 20.22 -6.87
CA LEU A 172 4.61 21.16 -7.67
C LEU A 172 5.32 22.52 -7.60
N PRO A 173 5.44 23.26 -8.70
CA PRO A 173 6.01 24.60 -8.64
C PRO A 173 5.10 25.45 -7.73
N ALA A 174 5.64 25.87 -6.59
CA ALA A 174 5.01 26.89 -5.77
C ALA A 174 4.97 28.17 -6.62
N ASP A 175 3.77 28.72 -6.81
CA ASP A 175 3.61 30.04 -7.42
C ASP A 175 4.51 31.05 -6.70
N SER A 176 5.25 31.78 -7.51
CA SER A 176 6.24 32.77 -7.13
C SER A 176 5.69 33.86 -6.21
N THR A 177 6.26 33.97 -5.00
CA THR A 177 6.66 35.26 -4.43
C THR A 177 7.96 35.09 -3.64
N ALA A 178 8.94 35.90 -4.02
CA ALA A 178 10.27 35.95 -3.43
C ALA A 178 10.22 36.34 -1.95
N GLU A 179 11.00 35.67 -1.09
CA GLU A 179 12.19 36.25 -0.45
C GLU A 179 12.90 35.23 0.46
N GLU A 180 14.17 35.04 0.11
CA GLU A 180 15.31 34.44 0.81
C GLU A 180 15.13 33.79 2.20
N LYS A 181 15.33 32.46 2.25
CA LYS A 181 16.13 31.83 3.31
C LYS A 181 16.75 30.51 2.81
N LYS A 182 18.05 30.58 2.52
CA LYS A 182 19.07 29.53 2.33
C LYS A 182 18.61 28.07 2.45
N SER A 183 18.82 27.34 1.35
CA SER A 183 18.95 25.89 1.24
C SER A 183 20.12 25.33 2.07
N PRO A 184 20.15 24.00 2.27
CA PRO A 184 21.03 23.17 1.42
C PRO A 184 20.29 21.85 1.05
N VAL A 185 20.15 21.40 -0.19
CA VAL A 185 21.01 21.44 -1.37
C VAL A 185 20.07 21.29 -2.57
N GLU A 186 19.98 22.33 -3.40
CA GLU A 186 19.60 22.11 -4.80
C GLU A 186 20.77 21.41 -5.47
N ASP A 187 20.54 20.19 -5.92
CA ASP A 187 21.31 19.58 -6.99
C ASP A 187 20.28 18.92 -7.90
N ASN A 188 19.72 19.76 -8.79
CA ASN A 188 19.18 19.37 -10.07
C ASN A 188 20.31 18.81 -10.95
N ALA A 189 20.84 17.67 -10.54
CA ALA A 189 21.70 16.85 -11.35
C ALA A 189 20.99 15.51 -11.54
N ALA A 190 20.73 15.19 -12.79
CA ALA A 190 20.37 13.88 -13.27
C ALA A 190 21.46 12.85 -12.92
N VAL A 191 21.58 12.50 -11.63
CA VAL A 191 22.43 11.41 -11.16
C VAL A 191 21.65 10.13 -11.38
N CYS A 192 21.94 9.53 -12.54
CA CYS A 192 21.66 8.17 -12.97
C CYS A 192 21.25 7.22 -11.82
N GLY A 193 19.95 7.14 -11.56
CA GLY A 193 19.43 6.29 -10.51
C GLY A 193 17.94 6.05 -10.70
N VAL A 194 17.57 4.83 -11.03
CA VAL A 194 16.16 4.41 -11.11
C VAL A 194 15.53 4.59 -9.72
N PHE A 195 14.44 5.37 -9.65
CA PHE A 195 13.59 5.47 -8.46
C PHE A 195 12.75 4.20 -8.31
N ASP A 196 12.50 3.79 -7.07
CA ASP A 196 11.74 2.58 -6.76
C ASP A 196 10.25 2.86 -6.58
N SER A 197 9.92 4.10 -6.20
CA SER A 197 8.56 4.57 -5.99
C SER A 197 8.41 6.08 -6.25
N GLU A 198 7.18 6.55 -6.36
CA GLU A 198 6.84 7.97 -6.57
C GLU A 198 5.76 8.41 -5.59
N ALA A 199 5.96 9.56 -4.93
CA ALA A 199 4.97 10.17 -4.05
C ALA A 199 3.98 11.01 -4.84
N ILE A 200 2.69 10.78 -4.64
CA ILE A 200 1.60 11.56 -5.25
C ILE A 200 1.11 12.53 -4.17
N ASN A 201 1.27 13.83 -4.39
CA ASN A 201 0.89 14.91 -3.47
C ASN A 201 1.79 15.04 -2.22
N ALA A 202 3.11 15.07 -2.40
CA ALA A 202 3.99 15.62 -1.36
C ALA A 202 3.72 17.13 -1.27
N GLY A 203 2.83 17.55 -0.37
CA GLY A 203 2.65 18.96 -0.04
C GLY A 203 3.89 19.54 0.65
N VAL A 204 3.78 20.79 1.13
CA VAL A 204 4.84 21.49 1.89
C VAL A 204 5.34 20.66 3.10
N TYR A 205 4.49 19.77 3.62
CA TYR A 205 4.90 18.71 4.52
C TYR A 205 5.06 17.40 3.73
N SER A 206 6.25 16.81 3.80
CA SER A 206 6.69 15.59 3.12
C SER A 206 5.90 14.33 3.49
N SER A 207 4.56 14.36 3.41
CA SER A 207 3.74 13.20 3.70
C SER A 207 3.91 12.19 2.58
N LEU A 208 4.49 11.04 2.91
CA LEU A 208 4.46 9.85 2.06
C LEU A 208 3.04 9.25 2.07
N GLU A 209 1.99 10.08 2.04
CA GLU A 209 0.62 9.62 2.25
C GLU A 209 0.22 8.67 1.12
N GLU A 210 0.48 9.03 -0.13
CA GLU A 210 0.25 8.19 -1.31
C GLU A 210 1.58 7.86 -1.99
N LEU A 211 1.83 6.58 -2.25
CA LEU A 211 2.99 6.10 -3.00
C LEU A 211 2.56 5.20 -4.14
N VAL A 212 3.15 5.40 -5.31
CA VAL A 212 3.11 4.47 -6.43
C VAL A 212 4.38 3.64 -6.43
N ILE A 213 4.23 2.32 -6.30
CA ILE A 213 5.34 1.38 -6.32
C ILE A 213 5.43 0.73 -7.70
N PHE A 214 6.57 0.88 -8.38
CA PHE A 214 6.74 0.38 -9.75
C PHE A 214 6.97 -1.13 -9.80
N ASN A 215 7.69 -1.68 -8.81
CA ASN A 215 7.92 -3.12 -8.71
C ASN A 215 6.86 -3.78 -7.82
N ARG A 216 5.91 -4.49 -8.44
CA ARG A 216 4.84 -5.22 -7.73
C ARG A 216 5.36 -6.26 -6.72
N ARG A 217 6.58 -6.78 -6.92
CA ARG A 217 7.23 -7.75 -6.00
C ARG A 217 7.74 -7.09 -4.72
N ALA A 218 7.83 -5.76 -4.69
CA ALA A 218 8.17 -4.98 -3.51
C ALA A 218 6.99 -4.79 -2.56
N ILE A 219 5.83 -5.40 -2.83
CA ILE A 219 4.63 -5.33 -2.00
C ILE A 219 4.26 -6.74 -1.55
N LEU A 220 4.17 -6.93 -0.24
CA LEU A 220 3.82 -8.20 0.39
C LEU A 220 2.54 -8.04 1.23
N PRO A 221 1.40 -8.60 0.78
CA PRO A 221 0.18 -8.54 1.56
C PRO A 221 0.33 -9.44 2.79
N CYS A 222 0.10 -8.87 3.96
CA CYS A 222 0.28 -9.57 5.24
C CYS A 222 -1.07 -9.86 5.92
N PHE A 223 -2.00 -8.91 5.83
CA PHE A 223 -3.33 -9.05 6.41
C PHE A 223 -4.43 -8.54 5.49
N VAL A 224 -5.62 -9.10 5.62
CA VAL A 224 -6.87 -8.63 5.02
C VAL A 224 -7.76 -8.14 6.15
N VAL A 225 -8.17 -6.88 6.12
CA VAL A 225 -9.18 -6.34 7.02
C VAL A 225 -10.49 -6.25 6.25
N ILE A 226 -11.49 -6.97 6.72
CA ILE A 226 -12.86 -6.89 6.21
C ILE A 226 -13.61 -5.95 7.14
N TYR A 227 -14.13 -4.86 6.59
CA TYR A 227 -14.75 -3.79 7.35
C TYR A 227 -16.02 -3.30 6.65
N ASN A 228 -16.89 -2.64 7.43
CA ASN A 228 -18.00 -1.86 6.91
C ASN A 228 -17.88 -0.43 7.41
N VAL A 229 -18.30 0.49 6.55
CA VAL A 229 -18.42 1.90 6.86
C VAL A 229 -19.89 2.15 7.19
N LEU A 230 -20.20 2.50 8.44
CA LEU A 230 -21.58 2.64 8.92
C LEU A 230 -22.05 4.08 8.76
N GLU A 231 -22.80 4.41 7.69
CA GLU A 231 -23.42 5.74 7.52
C GLU A 231 -24.18 6.15 8.79
N SER A 232 -23.84 7.31 9.34
CA SER A 232 -24.48 7.91 10.51
C SER A 232 -25.80 8.57 10.14
#